data_AF-A0A815W730-F1
#
_entry.id   AF-A0A815W730-F1
#
_cell.length_a   1.000
_cell.length_b   1.000
_cell.length_c   1.000
_cell.angle_alpha   90.00
_cell.angle_beta   90.00
_cell.angle_gamma   90.00
#
_symmetry.space_group_name_H-M   'P 1'
#
loop_
_entity.id
_entity.type
_entity.pdbx_description
1 polymer ?
#
loop_
_entity_poly.entity_id
_entity_poly.type
_entity_poly.pdbx_seq_one_letter_code
_entity_poly.pdbx_strand_id
1 'polypeptide(L)'
;MTNLEELNLHLVVYCEKRFIGGYDLTRNIISRLLQLNKFVFNIRSRLPLNDQAYLSSNEDSQRSFNGFKNNKIISCVDYFPDRKEGQCHIYSYPYPAKYYEYITNNFPDGLFKYVREVSLYDERPFEHEFFIKIAKSFPFM
;
A
#
# COMPACT_ATOMS: atom_id res chain seq x y z
N MET A 1 -15.09 -24.22 -6.40
CA MET A 1 -15.26 -22.97 -5.63
C MET A 1 -15.55 -21.87 -6.64
N THR A 2 -16.82 -21.66 -7.05
CA THR A 2 -17.10 -20.99 -8.34
C THR A 2 -18.23 -19.96 -8.31
N ASN A 3 -18.48 -19.29 -7.17
CA ASN A 3 -19.41 -18.16 -7.08
C ASN A 3 -18.82 -16.93 -6.34
N LEU A 4 -17.48 -16.82 -6.26
CA LEU A 4 -16.87 -15.68 -5.56
C LEU A 4 -16.83 -14.47 -6.50
N GLU A 5 -17.80 -13.57 -6.36
CA GLU A 5 -17.92 -12.36 -7.19
C GLU A 5 -17.25 -11.12 -6.57
N GLU A 6 -17.17 -11.06 -5.24
CA GLU A 6 -16.49 -9.98 -4.51
C GLU A 6 -15.42 -10.53 -3.57
N LEU A 7 -14.25 -9.88 -3.54
CA LEU A 7 -13.17 -10.19 -2.61
C LEU A 7 -12.56 -8.91 -2.05
N ASN A 8 -12.52 -8.82 -0.72
CA ASN A 8 -11.76 -7.82 0.02
C ASN A 8 -10.52 -8.51 0.62
N LEU A 9 -9.35 -8.23 0.06
CA LEU A 9 -8.09 -8.85 0.48
C LEU A 9 -7.31 -7.92 1.41
N HIS A 10 -6.96 -8.42 2.59
CA HIS A 10 -5.94 -7.82 3.45
C HIS A 10 -4.75 -8.78 3.55
N LEU A 11 -3.55 -8.32 3.19
CA LEU A 11 -2.36 -9.15 3.18
C LEU A 11 -1.16 -8.39 3.71
N VAL A 12 -0.44 -9.00 4.66
CA VAL A 12 0.88 -8.55 5.09
C VAL A 12 1.86 -9.67 4.81
N VAL A 13 2.95 -9.36 4.12
CA VAL A 13 3.88 -10.37 3.60
C VAL A 13 5.31 -9.88 3.67
N TYR A 14 6.20 -10.76 4.11
CA TYR A 14 7.65 -10.55 4.05
C TYR A 14 8.18 -11.14 2.74
N CYS A 15 8.85 -10.30 1.97
CA CYS A 15 9.46 -10.63 0.70
C CYS A 15 10.99 -10.62 0.86
N GLU A 16 11.69 -11.50 0.15
CA GLU A 16 13.16 -11.58 0.26
C GLU A 16 13.89 -10.67 -0.73
N LYS A 17 13.30 -10.45 -1.91
CA LYS A 17 14.02 -9.85 -3.06
C LYS A 17 13.44 -8.55 -3.57
N ARG A 18 12.11 -8.39 -3.56
CA ARG A 18 11.43 -7.20 -4.06
C ARG A 18 10.03 -7.07 -3.45
N PHE A 19 9.51 -5.85 -3.44
CA PHE A 19 8.11 -5.60 -3.10
C PHE A 19 7.15 -6.21 -4.10
N ILE A 20 5.90 -6.40 -3.66
CA ILE A 20 4.80 -6.80 -4.55
C ILE A 20 4.45 -5.61 -5.45
N GLY A 21 4.68 -5.77 -6.75
CA GLY A 21 4.28 -4.81 -7.77
C GLY A 21 3.05 -5.24 -8.56
N GLY A 22 2.64 -4.44 -9.55
CA GLY A 22 1.48 -4.75 -10.39
C GLY A 22 1.61 -6.05 -11.19
N TYR A 23 2.83 -6.43 -11.60
CA TYR A 23 3.07 -7.72 -12.25
C TYR A 23 2.75 -8.90 -11.33
N ASP A 24 3.22 -8.86 -10.08
CA ASP A 24 2.98 -9.92 -9.11
C ASP A 24 1.49 -10.02 -8.76
N LEU A 25 0.83 -8.88 -8.58
CA LEU A 25 -0.60 -8.81 -8.28
C LEU A 25 -1.45 -9.36 -9.44
N THR A 26 -1.12 -8.99 -10.68
CA THR A 26 -1.82 -9.48 -11.88
C THR A 26 -1.64 -10.97 -12.06
N ARG A 27 -0.38 -11.44 -12.04
CA ARG A 27 -0.05 -12.84 -12.35
C ARG A 27 -0.49 -13.80 -11.26
N ASN A 28 -0.36 -13.42 -9.98
CA ASN A 28 -0.58 -14.37 -8.89
C ASN A 28 -2.01 -14.31 -8.33
N ILE A 29 -2.70 -13.18 -8.45
CA ILE A 29 -4.03 -13.00 -7.85
C ILE A 29 -5.08 -12.83 -8.95
N ILE A 30 -5.00 -11.76 -9.74
CA ILE A 30 -6.11 -11.37 -10.63
C ILE A 30 -6.34 -12.36 -11.76
N SER A 31 -5.27 -12.82 -12.41
CA SER A 31 -5.39 -13.79 -13.52
C SER A 31 -6.00 -15.14 -13.09
N ARG A 32 -6.02 -15.43 -11.78
CA ARG A 32 -6.60 -16.65 -11.21
C ARG A 32 -8.03 -16.46 -10.71
N LEU A 33 -8.50 -15.21 -10.67
CA LEU A 33 -9.80 -14.81 -10.13
C LEU A 33 -10.59 -14.03 -11.17
N LEU A 34 -10.63 -14.54 -12.41
CA LEU A 34 -11.26 -13.88 -13.56
C LEU A 34 -12.77 -13.66 -13.42
N GLN A 35 -13.42 -14.35 -12.48
CA GLN A 35 -14.85 -14.22 -12.18
C GLN A 35 -15.15 -13.14 -11.12
N LEU A 36 -14.13 -12.51 -10.53
CA LEU A 36 -14.35 -11.42 -9.59
C LEU A 36 -14.85 -10.18 -10.32
N ASN A 37 -16.09 -9.79 -10.03
CA ASN A 37 -16.67 -8.52 -10.45
C ASN A 37 -16.06 -7.36 -9.64
N LYS A 38 -15.68 -7.61 -8.38
CA LYS A 38 -15.12 -6.61 -7.49
C LYS A 38 -13.96 -7.17 -6.70
N PHE A 39 -12.80 -6.55 -6.89
CA PHE A 39 -11.59 -6.87 -6.13
C PHE A 39 -11.08 -5.61 -5.45
N VAL A 40 -11.13 -5.60 -4.13
CA VAL A 40 -10.58 -4.52 -3.30
C VAL A 40 -9.46 -5.13 -2.46
N PHE A 41 -8.34 -4.43 -2.35
CA PHE A 41 -7.23 -4.93 -1.57
C PHE A 41 -6.51 -3.84 -0.77
N ASN A 42 -5.85 -4.29 0.29
CA ASN A 42 -4.89 -3.56 1.10
C ASN A 42 -3.74 -4.53 1.40
N ILE A 43 -2.59 -4.32 0.75
CA ILE A 43 -1.44 -5.22 0.80
C ILE A 43 -0.22 -4.45 1.29
N ARG A 44 0.46 -4.99 2.29
CA ARG A 44 1.72 -4.48 2.80
C ARG A 44 2.80 -5.53 2.59
N SER A 45 3.78 -5.20 1.76
CA SER A 45 4.97 -6.01 1.57
C SER A 45 6.14 -5.40 2.33
N ARG A 46 6.94 -6.26 2.96
CA ARG A 46 8.12 -5.91 3.74
C ARG A 46 9.35 -6.57 3.12
N LEU A 47 10.50 -5.92 3.18
CA LEU A 47 11.73 -6.37 2.54
C LEU A 47 12.92 -6.08 3.47
N PRO A 48 13.84 -7.01 3.71
CA PRO A 48 15.08 -6.68 4.42
C PRO A 48 15.96 -5.77 3.54
N LEU A 49 16.47 -4.68 4.13
CA LEU A 49 17.53 -3.85 3.55
C LEU A 49 18.88 -4.51 3.83
N ASN A 50 19.14 -5.59 3.10
CA ASN A 50 20.51 -6.05 2.88
C ASN A 50 21.17 -5.10 1.85
N ASP A 51 22.49 -5.19 1.60
CA ASP A 51 23.31 -4.33 0.70
C ASP A 51 22.79 -4.26 -0.77
N GLN A 52 21.55 -3.82 -0.98
CA GLN A 52 20.85 -3.80 -2.25
C GLN A 52 21.05 -2.42 -2.87
N ALA A 53 21.69 -2.42 -4.04
CA ALA A 53 21.95 -1.23 -4.85
C ALA A 53 20.69 -0.61 -5.50
N TYR A 54 19.50 -1.20 -5.32
CA TYR A 54 18.29 -0.79 -6.05
C TYR A 54 17.06 -0.75 -5.12
N LEU A 55 16.93 0.36 -4.41
CA LEU A 55 15.70 0.71 -3.70
C LEU A 55 14.69 1.24 -4.72
N SER A 56 13.50 0.64 -4.78
CA SER A 56 12.40 1.14 -5.62
C SER A 56 11.86 2.46 -5.08
N SER A 57 11.71 3.46 -5.94
CA SER A 57 11.04 4.71 -5.57
C SER A 57 9.51 4.53 -5.47
N ASN A 58 8.83 5.53 -4.89
CA ASN A 58 7.37 5.61 -4.91
C ASN A 58 6.84 5.63 -6.35
N GLU A 59 7.50 6.38 -7.22
CA GLU A 59 7.15 6.52 -8.63
C GLU A 59 7.28 5.20 -9.38
N ASP A 60 8.37 4.45 -9.15
CA ASP A 60 8.59 3.15 -9.79
C ASP A 60 7.56 2.12 -9.34
N SER A 61 7.23 2.10 -8.05
CA SER A 61 6.18 1.24 -7.51
C SER A 61 4.83 1.59 -8.13
N GLN A 62 4.48 2.88 -8.16
CA GLN A 62 3.21 3.35 -8.71
C GLN A 62 3.07 3.05 -10.21
N ARG A 63 4.15 3.22 -10.99
CA ARG A 63 4.18 2.91 -12.44
C ARG A 63 3.92 1.43 -12.72
N SER A 64 4.27 0.54 -11.80
CA SER A 64 4.03 -0.90 -11.96
C SER A 64 2.54 -1.25 -12.10
N PHE A 65 1.64 -0.34 -11.71
CA PHE A 65 0.20 -0.51 -11.74
C PHE A 65 -0.50 0.19 -12.93
N ASN A 66 0.23 0.82 -13.86
CA ASN A 66 -0.37 1.57 -14.98
C ASN A 66 -1.30 0.74 -15.89
N GLY A 67 -1.18 -0.58 -15.90
CA GLY A 67 -2.03 -1.49 -16.69
C GLY A 67 -3.32 -1.95 -15.99
N PHE A 68 -3.56 -1.56 -14.74
CA PHE A 68 -4.73 -2.01 -13.99
C PHE A 68 -5.98 -1.26 -14.40
N LYS A 69 -6.88 -1.96 -15.10
CA LYS A 69 -8.22 -1.48 -15.39
C LYS A 69 -9.13 -1.74 -14.18
N ASN A 70 -9.99 -0.77 -13.88
CA ASN A 70 -11.10 -0.82 -12.91
C ASN A 70 -10.87 -0.26 -11.50
N ASN A 71 -9.65 -0.01 -11.02
CA ASN A 71 -9.44 0.64 -9.72
C ASN A 71 -8.21 1.55 -9.74
N LYS A 72 -8.32 2.75 -9.15
CA LYS A 72 -7.15 3.59 -8.85
C LYS A 72 -6.37 2.88 -7.74
N ILE A 73 -5.18 2.39 -8.06
CA ILE A 73 -4.25 1.81 -7.07
C ILE A 73 -3.33 2.91 -6.58
N ILE A 74 -3.17 2.99 -5.27
CA ILE A 74 -2.16 3.85 -4.65
C ILE A 74 -1.07 2.96 -4.07
N SER A 75 0.18 3.36 -4.28
CA SER A 75 1.34 2.76 -3.65
C SER A 75 2.13 3.79 -2.85
N CYS A 76 2.62 3.38 -1.67
CA CYS A 76 3.55 4.15 -0.86
C CYS A 76 4.71 3.22 -0.45
N VAL A 77 5.94 3.67 -0.65
CA VAL A 77 7.17 2.98 -0.32
C VAL A 77 7.90 3.77 0.74
N ASP A 78 8.33 3.05 1.77
CA ASP A 78 9.09 3.54 2.90
C ASP A 78 10.33 2.70 3.09
N TYR A 79 11.39 3.36 3.54
CA TYR A 79 12.63 2.71 3.94
C TYR A 79 12.98 3.13 5.35
N PHE A 80 13.33 2.13 6.14
CA PHE A 80 13.60 2.22 7.56
C PHE A 80 15.04 1.72 7.80
N PRO A 81 16.08 2.56 7.57
CA PRO A 81 17.48 2.19 7.75
C PRO A 81 17.81 1.61 9.13
N ASP A 82 17.22 2.14 10.20
CA ASP A 82 17.54 1.68 11.57
C ASP A 82 17.02 0.26 11.81
N ARG A 83 15.85 -0.06 11.24
CA ARG A 83 15.29 -1.42 11.20
C ARG A 83 15.90 -2.32 10.13
N LYS A 84 16.70 -1.76 9.22
CA LYS A 84 17.17 -2.44 8.00
C LYS A 84 16.00 -3.09 7.25
N GLU A 85 14.91 -2.34 7.08
CA GLU A 85 13.69 -2.84 6.46
C GLU A 85 13.10 -1.80 5.49
N GLY A 86 12.59 -2.26 4.36
CA GLY A 86 11.75 -1.50 3.46
C GLY A 86 10.31 -2.00 3.56
N GLN A 87 9.36 -1.09 3.35
CA GLN A 87 7.95 -1.40 3.27
C GLN A 87 7.37 -0.81 1.99
N CYS A 88 6.50 -1.56 1.33
CA CYS A 88 5.64 -1.06 0.28
C CYS A 88 4.19 -1.39 0.62
N HIS A 89 3.38 -0.35 0.76
CA HIS A 89 1.95 -0.42 1.00
C HIS A 89 1.21 -0.09 -0.29
N ILE A 90 0.41 -1.04 -0.78
CA ILE A 90 -0.41 -0.87 -1.97
C ILE A 90 -1.87 -1.14 -1.64
N TYR A 91 -2.78 -0.33 -2.16
CA TYR A 91 -4.21 -0.50 -1.89
C TYR A 91 -5.10 0.02 -3.02
N SER A 92 -6.30 -0.55 -3.08
CA SER A 92 -7.39 -0.04 -3.92
C SER A 92 -7.95 1.25 -3.31
N TYR A 93 -8.20 2.26 -4.16
CA TYR A 93 -8.89 3.49 -3.76
C TYR A 93 -10.39 3.40 -4.13
N PRO A 94 -11.33 3.82 -3.25
CA PRO A 94 -11.09 4.34 -1.90
C PRO A 94 -10.59 3.25 -0.94
N TYR A 95 -9.74 3.65 0.02
CA TYR A 95 -9.18 2.73 1.01
C TYR A 95 -10.28 2.11 1.87
N PRO A 96 -10.45 0.79 1.90
CA PRO A 96 -11.64 0.15 2.46
C PRO A 96 -11.57 -0.11 3.97
N ALA A 97 -10.39 -0.02 4.59
CA ALA A 97 -10.20 -0.47 5.96
C ALA A 97 -10.47 0.64 6.99
N LYS A 98 -10.86 0.21 8.20
CA LYS A 98 -11.11 1.09 9.35
C LYS A 98 -9.84 1.60 10.01
N TYR A 99 -8.73 0.90 9.82
CA TYR A 99 -7.45 1.19 10.43
C TYR A 99 -6.46 1.51 9.31
N TYR A 100 -5.70 2.59 9.44
CA TYR A 100 -4.54 2.85 8.60
C TYR A 100 -3.30 2.90 9.49
N GLU A 101 -2.55 1.80 9.47
CA GLU A 101 -1.36 1.66 10.31
C GLU A 101 -0.07 2.08 9.59
N TYR A 102 0.98 2.38 10.34
CA TYR A 102 2.33 2.68 9.84
C TYR A 102 2.35 3.80 8.79
N ILE A 103 1.63 4.88 9.05
CA ILE A 103 1.69 6.08 8.24
C ILE A 103 3.00 6.84 8.54
N THR A 104 3.74 7.19 7.48
CA THR A 104 5.05 7.85 7.53
C THR A 104 4.99 9.23 6.85
N ASN A 105 6.10 9.99 6.86
CA ASN A 105 6.23 11.20 6.06
C ASN A 105 5.95 11.02 4.55
N ASN A 106 6.08 9.81 4.00
CA ASN A 106 5.81 9.53 2.57
C ASN A 106 4.33 9.33 2.24
N PHE A 107 3.44 9.54 3.21
CA PHE A 107 2.01 9.45 3.04
C PHE A 107 1.53 10.21 1.78
N PRO A 108 0.84 9.52 0.84
CA PRO A 108 0.48 10.07 -0.46
C PRO A 108 -0.71 11.04 -0.44
N ASP A 109 -1.21 11.40 0.76
CA ASP A 109 -2.44 12.17 0.95
C ASP A 109 -3.69 11.43 0.40
N GLY A 110 -4.85 12.07 0.47
CA GLY A 110 -6.10 11.57 -0.09
C GLY A 110 -7.21 11.44 0.95
N LEU A 111 -8.42 11.10 0.50
CA LEU A 111 -9.58 11.09 1.39
C LEU A 111 -9.89 9.68 1.92
N PHE A 112 -9.74 9.47 3.23
CA PHE A 112 -9.89 8.18 3.90
C PHE A 112 -11.18 8.11 4.73
N LYS A 113 -12.33 8.13 4.04
CA LYS A 113 -13.67 8.23 4.67
C LYS A 113 -13.99 7.10 5.65
N TYR A 114 -13.40 5.92 5.47
CA TYR A 114 -13.71 4.73 6.25
C TYR A 114 -12.75 4.52 7.43
N VAL A 115 -11.62 5.23 7.46
CA VAL A 115 -10.63 5.12 8.52
C VAL A 115 -11.16 5.82 9.78
N ARG A 116 -10.94 5.19 10.93
CA ARG A 116 -11.31 5.66 12.28
C ARG A 116 -10.11 5.70 13.22
N GLU A 117 -9.08 4.92 12.91
CA GLU A 117 -7.88 4.84 13.71
C GLU A 117 -6.66 4.87 12.80
N VAL A 118 -5.68 5.70 13.16
CA VAL A 118 -4.40 5.78 12.47
C VAL A 118 -3.27 5.48 13.43
N SER A 119 -2.28 4.73 12.97
CA SER A 119 -1.01 4.62 13.66
C SER A 119 0.09 5.22 12.81
N LEU A 120 0.91 6.06 13.45
CA LEU A 120 1.99 6.76 12.80
C LEU A 120 3.31 6.06 13.16
N TYR A 121 4.22 5.96 12.21
CA TYR A 121 5.55 5.42 12.44
C TYR A 121 6.56 6.17 11.57
N ASP A 122 7.69 6.56 12.16
CA ASP A 122 8.80 7.11 11.39
C ASP A 122 10.11 6.94 12.17
N GLU A 123 11.23 6.85 11.45
CA GLU A 123 12.58 6.84 12.01
C GLU A 123 13.18 8.25 12.04
N ARG A 124 12.55 9.21 11.35
CA ARG A 124 12.87 10.63 11.41
C ARG A 124 11.69 11.43 11.96
N PRO A 125 11.93 12.63 12.52
CA PRO A 125 10.84 13.50 12.97
C PRO A 125 9.82 13.77 11.85
N PHE A 126 8.53 13.80 12.22
CA PHE A 126 7.46 14.16 11.28
C PHE A 126 7.57 15.61 10.84
N GLU A 127 7.40 15.84 9.53
CA GLU A 127 7.40 17.17 8.94
C GLU A 127 6.10 17.92 9.24
N HIS A 128 6.12 19.25 9.16
CA HIS A 128 4.90 20.04 9.39
C HIS A 128 3.82 19.72 8.35
N GLU A 129 4.26 19.60 7.09
CA GLU A 129 3.46 19.27 5.92
C GLU A 129 2.76 17.92 6.07
N PHE A 130 3.39 16.98 6.77
CA PHE A 130 2.80 15.70 7.08
C PHE A 130 1.51 15.86 7.92
N PHE A 131 1.55 16.65 9.00
CA PHE A 131 0.37 16.87 9.83
C PHE A 131 -0.76 17.59 9.07
N ILE A 132 -0.41 18.50 8.14
CA ILE A 132 -1.40 19.13 7.26
C ILE A 132 -2.10 18.07 6.39
N LYS A 133 -1.35 17.12 5.80
CA LYS A 133 -1.92 16.02 5.02
C LYS A 133 -2.84 15.14 5.87
N ILE A 134 -2.39 14.73 7.06
CA ILE A 134 -3.19 13.92 8.00
C ILE A 134 -4.51 14.62 8.32
N ALA A 135 -4.49 15.90 8.71
CA ALA A 135 -5.69 16.64 9.08
C ALA A 135 -6.73 16.73 7.95
N LYS A 136 -6.27 16.82 6.68
CA LYS A 136 -7.16 16.85 5.51
C LYS A 136 -7.64 15.46 5.09
N SER A 137 -6.84 14.44 5.36
CA SER A 137 -7.06 13.08 4.89
C SER A 137 -8.10 12.29 5.70
N PHE A 138 -8.23 12.59 7.00
CA PHE A 138 -9.05 11.83 7.96
C PHE A 138 -10.13 12.70 8.61
N PRO A 139 -11.21 13.06 7.88
CA PRO A 139 -12.20 14.05 8.36
C PRO A 139 -13.14 13.55 9.47
N PHE A 140 -13.11 12.25 9.80
CA PHE A 140 -14.03 11.61 10.75
C PHE A 140 -13.28 10.93 11.91
N MET A 141 -12.04 11.32 12.12
CA MET A 141 -11.18 10.88 13.22
C MET A 141 -11.38 11.76 14.44
#